data_AF-A0A7J6VPC6-F1
#
_entry.id   AF-A0A7J6VPC6-F1
#
_cell.length_a   1.000
_cell.length_b   1.000
_cell.length_c   1.000
_cell.angle_alpha   90.00
_cell.angle_beta   90.00
_cell.angle_gamma   90.00
#
_symmetry.space_group_name_H-M   'P 1'
#
loop_
_entity.id
_entity.type
_entity.pdbx_description
1 polymer ?
#
loop_
_entity_poly.entity_id
_entity_poly.type
_entity_poly.pdbx_seq_one_letter_code
_entity_poly.pdbx_strand_id
1 'polypeptide(L)'
;MIDQAFKMAFSSVSALFLQILVVVSLIHDSLAGRKLNELVEGRNVIDVALDQNSNGNDITEVGFTVYSSKVGIWNIANAKVQIFRRSFGHIFPRTLSRSVFTGRKLHWKLDKDVLWFDIEEDIAGVVAVPGEEDKFSDGEIGGYNGELSFTNMSDSNIEIWVLRSNQKTEFMWLKKYNIA
;
A
#
# COMPACT_ATOMS: atom_id res chain seq x y z
N MET A 1 -16.01 2.31 -50.74
CA MET A 1 -14.61 1.88 -50.52
C MET A 1 -13.83 2.68 -49.47
N ILE A 2 -14.20 3.95 -49.17
CA ILE A 2 -13.48 4.79 -48.18
C ILE A 2 -13.76 4.36 -46.71
N ASP A 3 -14.93 3.78 -46.43
CA ASP A 3 -15.38 3.44 -45.07
C ASP A 3 -14.64 2.23 -44.43
N GLN A 4 -14.15 1.28 -45.23
CA GLN A 4 -13.37 0.13 -44.71
C GLN A 4 -11.93 0.51 -44.37
N ALA A 5 -11.30 1.39 -45.15
CA ALA A 5 -9.95 1.86 -44.89
C ALA A 5 -9.89 2.74 -43.62
N PHE A 6 -10.92 3.56 -43.40
CA PHE A 6 -11.02 4.41 -42.20
C PHE A 6 -11.24 3.59 -40.91
N LYS A 7 -12.07 2.54 -40.96
CA LYS A 7 -12.27 1.62 -39.82
C LYS A 7 -11.01 0.82 -39.47
N MET A 8 -10.23 0.39 -40.46
CA MET A 8 -8.96 -0.31 -40.23
C MET A 8 -7.87 0.62 -39.67
N ALA A 9 -7.82 1.88 -40.12
CA ALA A 9 -6.91 2.89 -39.56
C ALA A 9 -7.30 3.28 -38.12
N PHE A 10 -8.59 3.35 -37.80
CA PHE A 10 -9.04 3.66 -36.44
C PHE A 10 -8.77 2.52 -35.45
N SER A 11 -8.86 1.25 -35.89
CA SER A 11 -8.49 0.10 -35.05
C SER A 11 -6.99 -0.02 -34.83
N SER A 12 -6.15 0.39 -35.79
CA SER A 12 -4.70 0.35 -35.61
C SER A 12 -4.19 1.47 -34.70
N VAL A 13 -4.78 2.66 -34.78
CA VAL A 13 -4.46 3.79 -33.89
C VAL A 13 -4.90 3.51 -32.45
N SER A 14 -6.09 2.90 -32.24
CA SER A 14 -6.54 2.53 -30.89
C SER A 14 -5.69 1.41 -30.28
N ALA A 15 -5.27 0.43 -31.09
CA ALA A 15 -4.37 -0.63 -30.66
C ALA A 15 -2.98 -0.09 -30.27
N LEU A 16 -2.46 0.87 -31.04
CA LEU A 16 -1.20 1.55 -30.74
C LEU A 16 -1.30 2.36 -29.43
N PHE A 17 -2.41 3.05 -29.21
CA PHE A 17 -2.65 3.81 -27.98
C PHE A 17 -2.72 2.90 -26.74
N LEU A 18 -3.39 1.75 -26.85
CA LEU A 18 -3.42 0.71 -25.80
C LEU A 18 -2.03 0.14 -25.52
N GLN A 19 -1.24 -0.13 -26.56
CA GLN A 19 0.14 -0.61 -26.40
C GLN A 19 1.03 0.43 -25.71
N ILE A 20 0.89 1.72 -26.07
CA ILE A 20 1.60 2.81 -25.40
C ILE A 20 1.19 2.92 -23.94
N LEU A 21 -0.10 2.82 -23.61
CA LEU A 21 -0.58 2.82 -22.23
C LEU A 21 -0.01 1.65 -21.42
N VAL A 22 0.01 0.44 -21.98
CA VAL A 22 0.61 -0.74 -21.33
C VAL A 22 2.11 -0.53 -21.09
N VAL A 23 2.83 0.02 -22.06
CA VAL A 23 4.26 0.31 -21.93
C VAL A 23 4.51 1.40 -20.89
N VAL A 24 3.69 2.46 -20.84
CA VAL A 24 3.80 3.51 -19.82
C VAL A 24 3.52 2.95 -18.42
N SER A 25 2.52 2.08 -18.25
CA SER A 25 2.25 1.39 -16.98
C SER A 25 3.41 0.49 -16.57
N LEU A 26 3.98 -0.30 -17.49
CA LEU A 26 5.14 -1.14 -17.23
C LEU A 26 6.39 -0.32 -16.89
N ILE A 27 6.58 0.83 -17.53
CA ILE A 27 7.67 1.76 -17.20
C ILE A 27 7.42 2.41 -15.84
N HIS A 28 6.18 2.74 -15.47
CA HIS A 28 5.84 3.26 -14.15
C HIS A 28 6.07 2.22 -13.04
N ASP A 29 5.69 0.96 -13.26
CA ASP A 29 5.95 -0.14 -12.33
C ASP A 29 7.46 -0.42 -12.22
N SER A 30 8.17 -0.38 -13.35
CA SER A 30 9.63 -0.52 -13.39
C SER A 30 10.36 0.65 -12.74
N LEU A 31 9.87 1.88 -12.91
CA LEU A 31 10.45 3.09 -12.33
C LEU A 31 10.15 3.19 -10.84
N ALA A 32 8.96 2.76 -10.41
CA ALA A 32 8.63 2.58 -8.99
C ALA A 32 9.51 1.51 -8.34
N GLY A 33 9.74 0.39 -9.03
CA GLY A 33 10.70 -0.64 -8.61
C GLY A 33 12.16 -0.19 -8.65
N ARG A 34 12.54 0.68 -9.60
CA ARG A 34 13.90 1.26 -9.69
C ARG A 34 14.15 2.34 -8.66
N LYS A 35 13.15 3.14 -8.30
CA LYS A 35 13.26 4.12 -7.22
C LYS A 35 13.35 3.44 -5.84
N LEU A 36 12.79 2.24 -5.72
CA LEU A 36 13.07 1.31 -4.62
C LEU A 36 14.53 0.81 -4.67
N ASN A 37 15.08 0.50 -5.85
CA ASN A 37 16.46 0.03 -5.97
C ASN A 37 17.54 1.12 -5.76
N GLU A 38 17.30 2.37 -6.16
CA GLU A 38 18.29 3.47 -5.96
C GLU A 38 18.31 4.02 -4.53
N LEU A 39 17.25 3.80 -3.73
CA LEU A 39 17.26 4.04 -2.29
C LEU A 39 18.00 2.93 -1.49
N VAL A 40 18.52 1.92 -2.20
CA VAL A 40 19.02 0.65 -1.66
C VAL A 40 20.47 0.39 -2.12
N GLU A 41 21.30 1.43 -2.24
CA GLU A 41 22.75 1.24 -2.20
C GLU A 41 23.17 0.87 -0.77
N GLY A 42 23.09 -0.43 -0.46
CA GLY A 42 23.61 -1.05 0.76
C GLY A 42 22.59 -1.67 1.72
N ARG A 43 21.32 -1.86 1.34
CA ARG A 43 20.28 -2.39 2.27
C ARG A 43 19.54 -3.60 1.69
N ASN A 44 18.97 -4.39 2.58
CA ASN A 44 18.24 -5.61 2.27
C ASN A 44 17.11 -5.30 1.25
N VAL A 45 17.01 -6.08 0.16
CA VAL A 45 15.78 -6.11 -0.64
C VAL A 45 14.74 -6.85 0.19
N ILE A 46 13.79 -6.11 0.75
CA ILE A 46 12.80 -6.67 1.67
C ILE A 46 11.50 -6.83 0.89
N ASP A 47 11.27 -8.05 0.44
CA ASP A 47 9.94 -8.48 0.05
C ASP A 47 9.24 -9.05 1.28
N VAL A 48 7.94 -8.77 1.42
CA VAL A 48 7.13 -9.09 2.58
C VAL A 48 5.96 -9.95 2.15
N ALA A 49 6.06 -11.25 2.42
CA ALA A 49 4.93 -12.16 2.25
C ALA A 49 4.10 -12.21 3.53
N LEU A 50 2.78 -12.10 3.39
CA LEU A 50 1.85 -12.31 4.50
C LEU A 50 1.43 -13.77 4.59
N ASP A 51 1.69 -14.41 5.72
CA ASP A 51 1.11 -15.71 6.05
C ASP A 51 -0.23 -15.50 6.78
N GLN A 52 -1.27 -16.23 6.36
CA GLN A 52 -2.64 -16.09 6.87
C GLN A 52 -3.10 -17.40 7.48
N ASN A 53 -3.42 -17.39 8.76
CA ASN A 53 -4.13 -18.50 9.41
C ASN A 53 -5.52 -18.03 9.87
N SER A 54 -6.57 -18.54 9.24
CA SER A 54 -7.96 -18.27 9.62
C SER A 54 -8.50 -19.41 10.49
N ASN A 55 -8.65 -19.16 11.79
CA ASN A 55 -9.10 -20.17 12.76
C ASN A 55 -10.63 -20.37 12.80
N GLY A 56 -11.36 -20.07 11.72
CA GLY A 56 -12.84 -20.10 11.71
C GLY A 56 -13.52 -18.99 12.52
N ASN A 57 -12.74 -18.16 13.24
CA ASN A 57 -13.19 -16.94 13.91
C ASN A 57 -12.98 -15.70 13.01
N ASP A 58 -13.62 -14.58 13.35
CA ASP A 58 -13.43 -13.27 12.71
C ASP A 58 -12.04 -12.64 13.00
N ILE A 59 -11.01 -13.45 13.15
CA ILE A 59 -9.64 -13.00 13.44
C ILE A 59 -8.71 -13.67 12.44
N THR A 60 -7.94 -12.85 11.74
CA THR A 60 -6.87 -13.27 10.84
C THR A 60 -5.54 -12.93 11.49
N GLU A 61 -4.68 -13.93 11.69
CA GLU A 61 -3.29 -13.68 12.05
C GLU A 61 -2.48 -13.43 10.78
N VAL A 62 -1.68 -12.36 10.81
CA VAL A 62 -0.79 -11.93 9.74
C VAL A 62 0.64 -12.04 10.23
N GLY A 63 1.43 -12.90 9.59
CA GLY A 63 2.88 -12.99 9.76
C GLY A 63 3.65 -12.31 8.63
N PHE A 64 4.95 -12.08 8.80
CA PHE A 64 5.81 -11.46 7.79
C PHE A 64 6.98 -12.36 7.44
N THR A 65 7.29 -12.50 6.15
CA THR A 65 8.55 -13.12 5.71
C THR A 65 9.41 -12.08 5.04
N VAL A 66 10.66 -11.94 5.45
CA VAL A 66 11.60 -10.92 4.98
C VAL A 66 12.74 -11.57 4.20
N TYR A 67 12.93 -11.16 2.96
CA TYR A 67 14.15 -11.50 2.22
C TYR A 67 15.32 -10.62 2.67
N SER A 68 16.50 -11.22 2.87
CA SER A 68 17.74 -10.47 3.05
C SER A 68 18.68 -10.74 1.88
N SER A 69 18.91 -9.70 1.06
CA SER A 69 19.88 -9.77 -0.04
C SER A 69 21.33 -9.96 0.44
N LYS A 70 21.65 -9.57 1.68
CA LYS A 70 22.99 -9.74 2.26
C LYS A 70 23.38 -11.21 2.42
N VAL A 71 22.42 -12.04 2.86
CA VAL A 71 22.63 -13.47 3.12
C VAL A 71 21.95 -14.36 2.08
N GLY A 72 21.09 -13.79 1.23
CA GLY A 72 20.39 -14.51 0.16
C GLY A 72 19.27 -15.44 0.63
N ILE A 73 18.74 -15.24 1.85
CA ILE A 73 17.73 -16.13 2.45
C ILE A 73 16.45 -15.37 2.84
N TRP A 74 15.34 -16.11 2.84
CA TRP A 74 14.08 -15.67 3.44
C TRP A 74 14.06 -16.02 4.93
N ASN A 75 13.71 -15.04 5.76
CA ASN A 75 13.55 -15.22 7.20
C ASN A 75 12.10 -14.95 7.58
N ILE A 76 11.53 -15.81 8.41
CA ILE A 76 10.22 -15.56 9.00
C ILE A 76 10.43 -14.62 10.19
N ALA A 77 9.72 -13.48 10.17
CA ALA A 77 9.71 -12.52 11.25
C ALA A 77 8.99 -13.10 12.47
N ASN A 78 9.42 -12.73 13.69
CA ASN A 78 8.67 -13.11 14.89
C ASN A 78 7.41 -12.27 15.06
N ALA A 79 7.39 -11.06 14.47
CA ALA A 79 6.24 -10.17 14.49
C ALA A 79 5.00 -10.85 13.88
N LYS A 80 3.89 -10.74 14.60
CA LYS A 80 2.57 -11.18 14.15
C LYS A 80 1.53 -10.15 14.54
N VAL A 81 0.55 -9.95 13.69
CA VAL A 81 -0.58 -9.03 13.96
C VAL A 81 -1.89 -9.79 13.80
N GLN A 82 -2.75 -9.66 14.80
CA GLN A 82 -4.12 -10.15 14.70
C GLN A 82 -5.00 -9.01 14.19
N ILE A 83 -5.70 -9.25 13.08
CA ILE A 83 -6.61 -8.29 12.48
C ILE A 83 -8.02 -8.86 12.51
N PHE A 84 -8.97 -8.06 12.99
CA PHE A 84 -10.37 -8.47 13.10
C PHE A 84 -11.05 -8.34 11.74
N ARG A 85 -11.90 -9.30 11.39
CA ARG A 85 -12.63 -9.32 10.11
C ARG A 85 -13.51 -8.10 9.92
N ARG A 86 -13.91 -7.41 10.99
CA ARG A 86 -14.64 -6.12 10.91
C ARG A 86 -13.81 -4.97 10.31
N SER A 87 -12.49 -5.11 10.28
CA SER A 87 -11.56 -4.18 9.65
C SER A 87 -11.49 -4.30 8.13
N PHE A 88 -12.16 -5.30 7.54
CA PHE A 88 -12.24 -5.53 6.11
C PHE A 88 -13.67 -5.90 5.73
N GLY A 89 -14.10 -5.63 4.50
CA GLY A 89 -15.22 -6.40 3.92
C GLY A 89 -14.96 -7.91 3.98
N HIS A 90 -15.94 -8.74 3.63
CA HIS A 90 -15.93 -10.21 3.77
C HIS A 90 -14.70 -11.00 3.25
N ILE A 91 -13.74 -10.33 2.62
CA ILE A 91 -12.54 -10.86 2.00
C ILE A 91 -11.37 -9.95 2.42
N PHE A 92 -10.42 -10.47 3.22
CA PHE A 92 -9.11 -9.83 3.37
C PHE A 92 -8.59 -9.59 1.95
N PRO A 93 -8.20 -8.36 1.56
CA PRO A 93 -7.92 -8.07 0.17
C PRO A 93 -6.84 -9.03 -0.32
N ARG A 94 -7.18 -9.86 -1.32
CA ARG A 94 -6.24 -10.83 -1.92
C ARG A 94 -4.96 -10.15 -2.43
N THR A 95 -5.03 -8.85 -2.63
CA THR A 95 -3.93 -7.95 -2.96
C THR A 95 -3.90 -6.83 -1.93
N LEU A 96 -2.89 -6.83 -1.07
CA LEU A 96 -2.58 -5.64 -0.29
C LEU A 96 -2.36 -4.45 -1.23
N SER A 97 -2.70 -3.26 -0.75
CA SER A 97 -2.28 -2.02 -1.40
C SER A 97 -0.76 -1.97 -1.54
N ARG A 98 -0.28 -1.07 -2.40
CA ARG A 98 1.15 -0.79 -2.52
C ARG A 98 1.72 -0.39 -1.15
N SER A 99 2.90 -0.92 -0.80
CA SER A 99 3.56 -0.54 0.43
C SER A 99 4.13 0.88 0.39
N VAL A 100 4.09 1.56 1.54
CA VAL A 100 4.69 2.88 1.75
C VAL A 100 5.72 2.81 2.87
N PHE A 101 6.97 3.17 2.55
CA PHE A 101 8.06 3.18 3.52
C PHE A 101 8.28 4.59 4.10
N THR A 102 8.04 4.76 5.39
CA THR A 102 8.24 6.04 6.12
C THR A 102 8.73 5.76 7.53
N GLY A 103 9.56 6.65 8.11
CA GLY A 103 10.01 6.50 9.50
C GLY A 103 10.55 5.13 9.90
N ARG A 104 11.23 4.40 8.98
CA ARG A 104 11.73 3.01 9.12
C ARG A 104 10.66 1.89 9.07
N LYS A 105 9.39 2.24 8.90
CA LYS A 105 8.28 1.28 8.86
C LYS A 105 7.74 1.12 7.44
N LEU A 106 7.43 -0.10 7.07
CA LEU A 106 6.58 -0.40 5.90
C LEU A 106 5.12 -0.32 6.32
N HIS A 107 4.29 0.25 5.46
CA HIS A 107 2.86 0.43 5.70
C HIS A 107 2.04 -0.08 4.53
N TRP A 108 0.90 -0.73 4.82
CA TRP A 108 -0.08 -1.16 3.84
C TRP A 108 -1.45 -0.65 4.26
N LYS A 109 -2.13 0.08 3.36
CA LYS A 109 -3.53 0.45 3.55
C LYS A 109 -4.37 -0.82 3.49
N LEU A 110 -5.20 -0.95 4.52
CA LEU A 110 -6.33 -1.87 4.61
C LEU A 110 -7.63 -1.04 4.44
N ASP A 111 -8.81 -1.63 4.57
CA ASP A 111 -10.06 -0.88 4.39
C ASP A 111 -10.19 0.26 5.42
N LYS A 112 -10.23 -0.11 6.72
CA LYS A 112 -10.34 0.85 7.83
C LYS A 112 -9.06 1.02 8.67
N ASP A 113 -8.00 0.32 8.30
CA ASP A 113 -6.75 0.26 9.06
C ASP A 113 -5.54 0.48 8.16
N VAL A 114 -4.39 0.72 8.79
CA VAL A 114 -3.08 0.63 8.18
C VAL A 114 -2.28 -0.40 8.95
N LEU A 115 -1.87 -1.47 8.27
CA LEU A 115 -0.89 -2.43 8.77
C LEU A 115 0.50 -1.80 8.68
N TRP A 116 1.29 -1.89 9.73
CA TRP A 116 2.67 -1.44 9.73
C TRP A 116 3.62 -2.50 10.28
N PHE A 117 4.86 -2.49 9.76
CA PHE A 117 5.93 -3.39 10.18
C PHE A 117 7.26 -2.64 10.23
N ASP A 118 7.95 -2.72 11.37
CA ASP A 118 9.33 -2.27 11.55
C ASP A 118 10.26 -3.47 11.42
N ILE A 119 10.98 -3.54 10.29
CA ILE A 119 11.82 -4.68 9.94
C ILE A 119 13.02 -4.82 10.89
N GLU A 120 13.59 -3.69 11.33
CA GLU A 120 14.81 -3.70 12.14
C GLU A 120 14.52 -4.10 13.58
N GLU A 121 13.34 -3.75 14.09
CA GLU A 121 12.92 -4.10 15.45
C GLU A 121 12.07 -5.36 15.53
N ASP A 122 11.67 -5.93 14.39
CA ASP A 122 10.80 -7.11 14.31
C ASP A 122 9.51 -6.91 15.13
N ILE A 123 8.89 -5.74 14.95
CA ILE A 123 7.61 -5.37 15.57
C ILE A 123 6.61 -4.91 14.52
N ALA A 124 5.33 -5.22 14.74
CA ALA A 124 4.26 -4.89 13.82
C ALA A 124 3.00 -4.47 14.57
N GLY A 125 2.07 -3.84 13.86
CA GLY A 125 0.76 -3.51 14.40
C GLY A 125 -0.17 -2.93 13.37
N VAL A 126 -1.33 -2.49 13.85
CA VAL A 126 -2.34 -1.79 13.05
C VAL A 126 -2.64 -0.44 13.66
N VAL A 127 -3.03 0.51 12.82
CA VAL A 127 -3.58 1.80 13.24
C VAL A 127 -4.78 2.14 12.38
N ALA A 128 -5.90 2.52 13.00
CA ALA A 128 -7.10 2.91 12.28
C ALA A 128 -6.86 4.19 11.47
N VAL A 129 -7.43 4.28 10.27
CA VAL A 129 -7.42 5.53 9.49
C VAL A 129 -8.43 6.53 10.06
N PRO A 130 -8.18 7.85 9.94
CA PRO A 130 -9.14 8.87 10.37
C PRO A 130 -10.29 9.01 9.37
N GLY A 131 -11.53 9.02 9.84
CA GLY A 131 -12.75 9.17 9.03
C GLY A 131 -13.97 8.48 9.66
N GLU A 132 -15.19 8.89 9.29
CA GLU A 132 -16.44 8.30 9.81
C GLU A 132 -16.73 6.91 9.23
N GLU A 133 -17.49 6.12 10.00
CA GLU A 133 -17.74 4.68 9.84
C GLU A 133 -18.48 4.26 8.55
N ASP A 134 -18.93 5.23 7.75
CA ASP A 134 -19.83 5.04 6.63
C ASP A 134 -19.09 4.89 5.30
N LYS A 135 -19.06 3.63 4.85
CA LYS A 135 -18.84 3.10 3.49
C LYS A 135 -17.56 3.54 2.78
N PHE A 136 -16.68 2.54 2.59
CA PHE A 136 -15.57 2.51 1.63
C PHE A 136 -14.85 3.85 1.48
N SER A 137 -13.94 4.15 2.41
CA SER A 137 -13.07 5.31 2.21
C SER A 137 -12.11 5.03 1.06
N ASP A 138 -12.31 5.72 -0.06
CA ASP A 138 -11.40 5.72 -1.22
C ASP A 138 -10.08 6.46 -0.94
N GLY A 139 -9.77 6.71 0.34
CA GLY A 139 -8.56 7.40 0.72
C GLY A 139 -7.29 6.58 0.45
N GLU A 140 -6.17 7.24 0.24
CA GLU A 140 -4.90 6.59 -0.09
C GLU A 140 -3.81 6.96 0.93
N ILE A 141 -2.90 6.03 1.17
CA ILE A 141 -1.71 6.30 2.00
C ILE A 141 -0.53 6.75 1.13
N GLY A 142 0.31 7.60 1.69
CA GLY A 142 1.49 8.14 1.02
C GLY A 142 2.58 8.55 2.00
N GLY A 143 3.71 9.00 1.48
CA GLY A 143 4.79 9.58 2.27
C GLY A 143 4.78 11.10 2.19
N TYR A 144 4.86 11.79 3.33
CA TYR A 144 4.97 13.24 3.44
C TYR A 144 6.04 13.61 4.47
N ASN A 145 7.11 14.28 4.05
CA ASN A 145 8.22 14.71 4.92
C ASN A 145 8.78 13.59 5.82
N GLY A 146 8.88 12.36 5.29
CA GLY A 146 9.37 11.19 6.03
C GLY A 146 8.33 10.54 6.95
N GLU A 147 7.09 11.04 6.96
CA GLU A 147 5.97 10.55 7.76
C GLU A 147 4.90 9.92 6.86
N LEU A 148 4.07 9.05 7.42
CA LEU A 148 2.93 8.50 6.70
C LEU A 148 1.83 9.56 6.62
N SER A 149 1.28 9.76 5.43
CA SER A 149 0.09 10.57 5.20
C SER A 149 -1.07 9.69 4.76
N PHE A 150 -2.29 10.12 5.08
CA PHE A 150 -3.54 9.57 4.55
C PHE A 150 -4.33 10.70 3.92
N THR A 151 -4.73 10.52 2.67
CA THR A 151 -5.54 11.49 1.93
C THR A 151 -6.90 10.87 1.68
N ASN A 152 -7.96 11.47 2.22
CA ASN A 152 -9.33 11.09 1.92
C ASN A 152 -9.96 12.13 0.99
N MET A 153 -10.61 11.67 -0.07
CA MET A 153 -11.32 12.52 -1.02
C MET A 153 -12.78 12.11 -1.04
N SER A 154 -13.66 13.08 -0.85
CA SER A 154 -15.09 12.93 -1.08
C SER A 154 -15.55 13.91 -2.17
N ASP A 155 -16.84 13.83 -2.53
CA ASP A 155 -17.46 14.73 -3.49
C ASP A 155 -17.32 16.22 -3.13
N SER A 156 -17.12 16.54 -1.85
CA SER A 156 -17.14 17.91 -1.34
C SER A 156 -15.89 18.32 -0.55
N ASN A 157 -14.98 17.40 -0.24
CA ASN A 157 -13.76 17.75 0.47
C ASN A 157 -12.55 16.86 0.15
N ILE A 158 -11.36 17.42 0.31
CA ILE A 158 -10.11 16.69 0.40
C ILE A 158 -9.54 16.90 1.80
N GLU A 159 -9.42 15.80 2.55
CA GLU A 159 -8.80 15.80 3.87
C GLU A 159 -7.44 15.12 3.81
N ILE A 160 -6.41 15.78 4.33
CA ILE A 160 -5.08 15.21 4.43
C ILE A 160 -4.69 15.11 5.89
N TRP A 161 -4.31 13.92 6.31
CA TRP A 161 -3.89 13.57 7.65
C TRP A 161 -2.44 13.08 7.62
N VAL A 162 -1.71 13.34 8.70
CA VAL A 162 -0.33 12.85 8.86
C VAL A 162 -0.23 12.07 10.16
N LEU A 163 0.32 10.86 10.07
CA LEU A 163 0.55 9.98 11.20
C LEU A 163 1.79 10.43 11.95
N ARG A 164 1.58 10.88 13.19
CA ARG A 164 2.67 11.12 14.14
C ARG A 164 2.80 9.92 15.04
N SER A 165 4.05 9.62 15.39
CA SER A 165 4.40 8.61 16.38
C SER A 165 5.06 9.32 17.55
N ASN A 166 4.48 9.18 18.74
CA ASN A 166 5.01 9.68 20.00
C ASN A 166 5.81 8.60 20.74
N GLN A 167 5.55 7.32 20.45
CA GLN A 167 6.33 6.16 20.89
C GLN A 167 6.36 5.09 19.79
N LYS A 168 7.18 4.04 19.95
CA LYS A 168 7.37 2.98 18.94
C LYS A 168 6.06 2.40 18.38
N THR A 169 5.05 2.23 19.22
CA THR A 169 3.75 1.61 18.88
C THR A 169 2.55 2.55 19.04
N GLU A 170 2.77 3.78 19.52
CA GLU A 170 1.71 4.76 19.70
C GLU A 170 1.69 5.72 18.52
N PHE A 171 0.50 5.90 17.96
CA PHE A 171 0.29 6.68 16.74
C PHE A 171 -0.92 7.59 16.90
N MET A 172 -0.83 8.78 16.29
CA MET A 172 -1.90 9.76 16.27
C MET A 172 -1.96 10.41 14.89
N TRP A 173 -3.15 10.40 14.28
CA TRP A 173 -3.39 11.15 13.06
C TRP A 173 -3.64 12.62 13.36
N LEU A 174 -2.93 13.50 12.66
CA LEU A 174 -3.13 14.94 12.73
C LEU A 174 -3.67 15.44 11.39
N LYS A 175 -4.86 16.07 11.39
CA LYS A 175 -5.40 16.74 10.19
C LYS A 175 -4.49 17.91 9.83
N LYS A 176 -3.94 17.91 8.61
CA LYS A 176 -3.08 18.97 8.09
C LYS A 176 -3.82 19.91 7.16
N TYR A 177 -4.67 19.35 6.30
CA TYR A 177 -5.43 20.12 5.32
C TYR A 177 -6.87 19.64 5.29
N ASN A 178 -7.77 20.59 5.08
CA ASN A 178 -9.16 20.38 4.71
C ASN A 178 -9.47 21.39 3.61
N ILE A 179 -9.64 20.90 2.39
CA ILE A 179 -9.96 21.71 1.22
C ILE A 179 -11.42 21.42 0.88
N ALA A 180 -12.27 22.45 0.96
CA ALA A 180 -13.70 22.41 0.68
C ALA A 180 -14.02 23.29 -0.53
#